data_AF-A0A535F677-F1
#
_entry.id   AF-A0A535F677-F1
#
_cell.length_a   1.000
_cell.length_b   1.000
_cell.length_c   1.000
_cell.angle_alpha   90.00
_cell.angle_beta   90.00
_cell.angle_gamma   90.00
#
_symmetry.space_group_name_H-M   'P 1'
#
loop_
_entity.id
_entity.type
_entity.pdbx_description
1 polymer ?
#
loop_
_entity_poly.entity_id
_entity_poly.type
_entity_poly.pdbx_seq_one_letter_code
_entity_poly.pdbx_strand_id
1 'polypeptide(L)'
;MNTPNVNDAHQKLDAPLHKPLNLVTVQQNAGGTGTYGAALVGTASPVPVIAALMSVVIFIALPQFPALPQFPWPKLIASLGGTVLTLILWLLVAIPYRRFTAVDLANPSSYELLLNRLYQIQSWLTILEPEQTPQTNSVYALSKEEVRSSCVAICQGLTKKNATWMFATGYGNMWRLVHRADEAFINIEPVEAVIHDALHDEMRLQNSTLKNKEDLLKKLRSAVKTLDRRAATYLSQQPPQEDDADISNPNAPLVKNERKTSVNWLYKFAPFFTIIKEHNEPTPEQQPNQNEVKPENHGNTFSDDINIKTQARTIIREVRFALHQFRDDRWEKLVRVRNHLVRMTILTGITLFALVEFAIIADTKVETLKAATFYYLTRAIVGRFSRLYDQAKADTSIDDFRLAAVRLLAAPLYSGLAAIGGVVIVQRAILTNTNVFDLSLTNILIAAVFGLTPSLFTNAIQKEADQYKTDLKSTSAPTSDKAKTLSS
;
A
#
# COMPACT_ATOMS: atom_id res chain seq x y z
N MET A 1 -22.42 39.88 -36.68
CA MET A 1 -20.95 39.80 -36.56
C MET A 1 -20.54 40.66 -35.38
N ASN A 2 -20.29 40.05 -34.22
CA ASN A 2 -19.61 40.66 -33.08
C ASN A 2 -18.64 39.59 -32.58
N THR A 3 -17.34 39.87 -32.68
CA THR A 3 -16.26 39.01 -32.18
C THR A 3 -16.22 39.08 -30.66
N PRO A 4 -16.16 37.94 -29.93
CA PRO A 4 -16.01 37.97 -28.48
C PRO A 4 -14.58 38.36 -28.12
N ASN A 5 -14.47 39.22 -27.11
CA ASN A 5 -13.27 39.83 -26.60
C ASN A 5 -12.35 38.78 -25.94
N VAL A 6 -11.10 38.67 -26.41
CA VAL A 6 -10.08 37.73 -25.93
C VAL A 6 -9.62 38.03 -24.49
N ASN A 7 -10.01 39.18 -23.94
CA ASN A 7 -9.63 39.57 -22.58
C ASN A 7 -10.44 38.90 -21.45
N ASP A 8 -11.57 38.25 -21.75
CA ASP A 8 -12.36 37.54 -20.73
C ASP A 8 -11.79 36.15 -20.38
N ALA A 9 -10.82 35.63 -21.15
CA ALA A 9 -10.20 34.33 -20.91
C ALA A 9 -9.05 34.38 -19.89
N HIS A 10 -8.42 35.55 -19.70
CA HIS A 10 -7.31 35.71 -18.75
C HIS A 10 -7.76 36.11 -17.34
N GLN A 11 -9.02 36.53 -17.16
CA GLN A 11 -9.55 36.99 -15.86
C GLN A 11 -10.23 35.87 -15.04
N LYS A 12 -10.03 34.60 -15.41
CA LYS A 12 -10.60 33.44 -14.71
C LYS A 12 -9.58 32.56 -14.00
N LEU A 13 -8.31 32.95 -13.97
CA LEU A 13 -7.22 32.23 -13.29
C LEU A 13 -6.80 32.84 -11.94
N ASP A 14 -7.46 33.91 -11.48
CA ASP A 14 -7.13 34.62 -10.23
C ASP A 14 -8.28 34.53 -9.22
N ALA A 15 -8.90 33.36 -9.08
CA ALA A 15 -9.71 33.10 -7.88
C ALA A 15 -8.74 32.91 -6.71
N PRO A 16 -8.83 33.71 -5.63
CA PRO A 16 -7.94 33.54 -4.49
C PRO A 16 -8.13 32.14 -3.90
N LEU A 17 -7.10 31.30 -4.07
CA LEU A 17 -6.98 29.95 -3.52
C LEU A 17 -6.75 30.01 -1.98
N HIS A 18 -7.44 30.92 -1.30
CA HIS A 18 -7.31 31.21 0.13
C HIS A 18 -8.44 30.60 0.96
N LYS A 19 -9.23 29.68 0.41
CA LYS A 19 -10.20 28.95 1.23
C LYS A 19 -9.42 28.01 2.15
N PRO A 20 -9.47 28.18 3.48
CA PRO A 20 -8.77 27.27 4.39
C PRO A 20 -9.25 25.85 4.11
N LEU A 21 -8.28 24.95 3.92
CA LEU A 21 -8.52 23.53 3.68
C LEU A 21 -9.30 22.98 4.88
N ASN A 22 -10.59 22.73 4.70
CA ASN A 22 -11.48 22.38 5.80
C ASN A 22 -11.45 20.86 6.04
N LEU A 23 -10.54 20.42 6.90
CA LEU A 23 -10.40 19.01 7.27
C LEU A 23 -11.65 18.44 7.95
N VAL A 24 -12.44 19.29 8.63
CA VAL A 24 -13.74 18.88 9.19
C VAL A 24 -14.69 18.46 8.07
N THR A 25 -14.70 19.18 6.95
CA THR A 25 -15.49 18.80 5.76
C THR A 25 -15.01 17.49 5.15
N VAL A 26 -13.69 17.22 5.14
CA VAL A 26 -13.14 15.94 4.67
C VAL A 26 -13.65 14.79 5.53
N GLN A 27 -13.57 14.94 6.85
CA GLN A 27 -14.02 13.92 7.80
C GLN A 27 -15.53 13.67 7.73
N GLN A 28 -16.34 14.73 7.64
CA GLN A 28 -17.80 14.61 7.50
C GLN A 28 -18.21 13.90 6.20
N ASN A 29 -17.48 14.12 5.11
CA ASN A 29 -17.77 13.51 3.82
C ASN A 29 -17.16 12.12 3.63
N ALA A 30 -16.22 11.70 4.50
CA ALA A 30 -15.50 10.44 4.38
C ALA A 30 -16.44 9.24 4.26
N GLY A 31 -17.48 9.17 5.08
CA GLY A 31 -18.45 8.08 5.04
C GLY A 31 -19.27 7.99 3.74
N GLY A 32 -19.36 9.09 2.98
CA GLY A 32 -20.08 9.17 1.71
C GLY A 32 -19.30 8.69 0.49
N THR A 33 -18.01 8.39 0.64
CA THR A 33 -17.10 8.01 -0.46
C THR A 33 -17.32 6.58 -0.96
N GLY A 34 -17.99 5.74 -0.18
CA GLY A 34 -18.28 4.35 -0.54
C GLY A 34 -19.19 4.24 -1.77
N THR A 35 -18.92 3.25 -2.62
CA THR A 35 -19.67 3.02 -3.86
C THR A 35 -20.29 1.62 -3.87
N TYR A 36 -21.47 1.51 -4.50
CA TYR A 36 -22.14 0.21 -4.64
C TYR A 36 -21.33 -0.76 -5.50
N GLY A 37 -20.68 -0.27 -6.56
CA GLY A 37 -19.78 -1.07 -7.39
C GLY A 37 -18.61 -1.66 -6.61
N ALA A 38 -17.96 -0.87 -5.74
CA ALA A 38 -16.96 -1.40 -4.82
C ALA A 38 -17.57 -2.47 -3.91
N ALA A 39 -18.75 -2.22 -3.34
CA ALA A 39 -19.41 -3.18 -2.45
C ALA A 39 -19.65 -4.54 -3.11
N LEU A 40 -20.11 -4.56 -4.36
CA LEU A 40 -20.27 -5.77 -5.15
C LEU A 40 -18.95 -6.53 -5.29
N VAL A 41 -17.87 -5.84 -5.66
CA VAL A 41 -16.56 -6.50 -5.84
C VAL A 41 -16.02 -7.04 -4.51
N GLY A 42 -16.21 -6.32 -3.40
CA GLY A 42 -15.75 -6.75 -2.08
C GLY A 42 -16.45 -7.99 -1.55
N THR A 43 -17.72 -8.16 -1.90
CA THR A 43 -18.52 -9.31 -1.48
C THR A 43 -18.57 -10.41 -2.54
N ALA A 44 -17.91 -10.24 -3.69
CA ALA A 44 -17.92 -11.22 -4.78
C ALA A 44 -17.23 -12.56 -4.42
N SER A 45 -16.21 -12.53 -3.55
CA SER A 45 -15.42 -13.73 -3.22
C SER A 45 -16.24 -14.93 -2.70
N PRO A 46 -17.19 -14.78 -1.77
CA PRO A 46 -18.03 -15.90 -1.31
C PRO A 46 -19.15 -16.30 -2.29
N VAL A 47 -19.50 -15.46 -3.26
CA VAL A 47 -20.71 -15.64 -4.10
C VAL A 47 -20.75 -17.00 -4.81
N PRO A 48 -19.68 -17.46 -5.51
CA PRO A 48 -19.74 -18.75 -6.20
C PRO A 48 -19.91 -19.94 -5.26
N VAL A 49 -19.30 -19.88 -4.06
CA VAL A 49 -19.38 -20.94 -3.06
C VAL A 49 -20.78 -21.02 -2.48
N ILE A 50 -21.39 -19.87 -2.17
CA ILE A 50 -22.77 -19.81 -1.69
C ILE A 50 -23.71 -20.31 -2.77
N ALA A 51 -23.53 -19.89 -4.03
CA ALA A 51 -24.33 -20.37 -5.16
C ALA A 51 -24.28 -21.90 -5.28
N ALA A 52 -23.08 -22.48 -5.21
CA ALA A 52 -22.89 -23.93 -5.27
C ALA A 52 -23.62 -24.65 -4.13
N LEU A 53 -23.48 -24.15 -2.90
CA LEU A 53 -24.16 -24.73 -1.73
C LEU A 53 -25.68 -24.61 -1.85
N MET A 54 -26.19 -23.46 -2.32
CA MET A 54 -27.63 -23.26 -2.52
C MET A 54 -28.19 -24.17 -3.61
N SER A 55 -27.46 -24.36 -4.72
CA SER A 55 -27.84 -25.31 -5.78
C SER A 55 -27.93 -26.75 -5.24
N VAL A 56 -26.96 -27.18 -4.42
CA VAL A 56 -26.99 -28.50 -3.77
C VAL A 56 -28.17 -28.63 -2.81
N VAL A 57 -28.42 -27.62 -1.97
CA VAL A 57 -29.56 -27.63 -1.03
C VAL A 57 -30.89 -27.74 -1.76
N ILE A 58 -31.09 -26.95 -2.82
CA ILE A 58 -32.32 -27.01 -3.63
C ILE A 58 -32.44 -28.37 -4.31
N PHE A 59 -31.35 -28.90 -4.86
CA PHE A 59 -31.35 -30.23 -5.49
C PHE A 59 -31.76 -31.35 -4.52
N ILE A 60 -31.30 -31.30 -3.27
CA ILE A 60 -31.63 -32.30 -2.24
C ILE A 60 -33.04 -32.10 -1.68
N ALA A 61 -33.47 -30.85 -1.48
CA ALA A 61 -34.72 -30.53 -0.81
C ALA A 61 -35.94 -30.56 -1.74
N LEU A 62 -35.80 -30.17 -3.01
CA LEU A 62 -36.93 -30.06 -3.94
C LEU A 62 -37.74 -31.37 -4.08
N PRO A 63 -37.12 -32.57 -4.16
CA PRO A 63 -37.87 -33.83 -4.21
C PRO A 63 -38.65 -34.17 -2.93
N GLN A 64 -38.35 -33.53 -1.80
CA GLN A 64 -39.00 -33.81 -0.51
C GLN A 64 -40.34 -33.10 -0.34
N PHE A 65 -40.68 -32.15 -1.22
CA PHE A 65 -41.92 -31.37 -1.14
C PHE A 65 -42.91 -31.78 -2.25
N PRO A 66 -43.79 -32.78 -1.99
CA PRO A 66 -44.74 -33.27 -2.98
C PRO A 66 -45.82 -32.25 -3.38
N ALA A 67 -45.97 -31.16 -2.62
CA ALA A 67 -46.93 -30.09 -2.90
C ALA A 67 -46.49 -29.11 -4.01
N LEU A 68 -45.22 -29.14 -4.43
CA LEU A 68 -44.72 -28.30 -5.51
C LEU A 68 -45.02 -28.92 -6.89
N PRO A 69 -45.31 -28.12 -7.92
CA PRO A 69 -45.51 -28.63 -9.27
C PRO A 69 -44.30 -29.46 -9.70
N GLN A 70 -44.53 -30.69 -10.17
CA GLN A 70 -43.46 -31.50 -10.76
C GLN A 70 -43.08 -30.88 -12.11
N PHE A 71 -42.10 -29.99 -12.08
CA PHE A 71 -41.56 -29.40 -13.28
C PHE A 71 -40.78 -30.44 -14.09
N PRO A 72 -40.84 -30.40 -15.43
CA PRO A 72 -40.15 -31.37 -16.29
C PRO A 72 -38.61 -31.29 -16.22
N TRP A 73 -38.04 -30.24 -15.61
CA TRP A 73 -36.59 -29.99 -15.58
C TRP A 73 -36.09 -29.68 -14.15
N PRO A 74 -36.27 -30.57 -13.17
CA PRO A 74 -35.95 -30.29 -11.75
C PRO A 74 -34.45 -29.98 -11.54
N LYS A 75 -33.58 -30.55 -12.39
CA LYS A 75 -32.13 -30.33 -12.38
C LYS A 75 -31.76 -28.88 -12.76
N LEU A 76 -32.37 -28.36 -13.83
CA LEU A 76 -32.16 -26.98 -14.26
C LEU A 76 -32.73 -25.99 -13.25
N ILE A 77 -33.85 -26.32 -12.61
CA ILE A 77 -34.44 -25.48 -11.56
C ILE A 77 -33.55 -25.42 -10.33
N ALA A 78 -32.91 -26.53 -9.93
CA ALA A 78 -31.97 -26.50 -8.81
C ALA A 78 -30.76 -25.62 -9.09
N SER A 79 -30.15 -25.79 -10.27
CA SER A 79 -29.01 -25.01 -10.77
C SER A 79 -29.32 -23.51 -10.87
N LEU A 80 -30.38 -23.17 -11.61
CA LEU A 80 -30.78 -21.79 -11.84
C LEU A 80 -31.33 -21.14 -10.57
N GLY A 81 -32.09 -21.89 -9.77
CA GLY A 81 -32.66 -21.43 -8.52
C GLY A 81 -31.60 -21.02 -7.51
N GLY A 82 -30.57 -21.86 -7.32
CA GLY A 82 -29.45 -21.56 -6.42
C GLY A 82 -28.67 -20.31 -6.86
N THR A 83 -28.44 -20.20 -8.17
CA THR A 83 -27.76 -19.05 -8.78
C THR A 83 -28.56 -17.76 -8.63
N VAL A 84 -29.83 -17.75 -9.04
CA VAL A 84 -30.70 -16.57 -8.99
C VAL A 84 -30.89 -16.09 -7.55
N LEU A 85 -31.16 -17.01 -6.63
CA LEU A 85 -31.31 -16.68 -5.21
C LEU A 85 -30.03 -16.04 -4.64
N THR A 86 -28.87 -16.61 -4.97
CA THR A 86 -27.58 -16.09 -4.51
C THR A 86 -27.29 -14.71 -5.12
N LEU A 87 -27.58 -14.49 -6.40
CA LEU A 87 -27.40 -13.19 -7.05
C LEU A 87 -28.30 -12.12 -6.42
N ILE A 88 -29.57 -12.43 -6.13
CA ILE A 88 -30.49 -11.51 -5.45
C ILE A 88 -29.94 -11.16 -4.06
N LEU A 89 -29.56 -12.15 -3.26
CA LEU A 89 -28.97 -11.93 -1.94
C LEU A 89 -27.67 -11.13 -2.02
N TRP A 90 -26.83 -11.39 -3.01
CA TRP A 90 -25.58 -10.64 -3.21
C TRP A 90 -25.83 -9.16 -3.51
N LEU A 91 -26.78 -8.86 -4.39
CA LEU A 91 -27.19 -7.48 -4.70
C LEU A 91 -27.75 -6.77 -3.46
N LEU A 92 -28.55 -7.47 -2.65
CA LEU A 92 -29.11 -6.92 -1.40
C LEU A 92 -28.04 -6.68 -0.34
N VAL A 93 -27.13 -7.63 -0.13
CA VAL A 93 -26.02 -7.51 0.84
C VAL A 93 -25.05 -6.39 0.46
N ALA A 94 -24.86 -6.11 -0.83
CA ALA A 94 -24.00 -5.02 -1.28
C ALA A 94 -24.52 -3.63 -0.86
N ILE A 95 -25.81 -3.48 -0.57
CA ILE A 95 -26.41 -2.19 -0.14
C ILE A 95 -25.84 -1.75 1.22
N PRO A 96 -26.00 -2.52 2.33
CA PRO A 96 -25.39 -2.16 3.60
C PRO A 96 -23.86 -2.25 3.55
N TYR A 97 -23.30 -3.14 2.72
CA TYR A 97 -21.84 -3.28 2.59
C TYR A 97 -21.15 -2.05 1.99
N ARG A 98 -21.88 -1.22 1.23
CA ARG A 98 -21.35 0.04 0.65
C ARG A 98 -20.65 0.92 1.68
N ARG A 99 -21.14 0.98 2.92
CA ARG A 99 -20.54 1.79 3.99
C ARG A 99 -19.12 1.34 4.34
N PHE A 100 -18.83 0.04 4.28
CA PHE A 100 -17.51 -0.55 4.52
C PHE A 100 -16.51 -0.33 3.37
N THR A 101 -16.96 0.26 2.25
CA THR A 101 -16.09 0.61 1.11
C THR A 101 -15.66 2.07 1.11
N ALA A 102 -16.20 2.86 2.05
CA ALA A 102 -15.81 4.25 2.23
C ALA A 102 -14.39 4.37 2.81
N VAL A 103 -13.74 5.50 2.57
CA VAL A 103 -12.34 5.76 2.93
C VAL A 103 -12.04 5.65 4.43
N ASP A 104 -13.01 5.90 5.30
CA ASP A 104 -12.86 5.80 6.75
C ASP A 104 -13.02 4.37 7.27
N LEU A 105 -13.77 3.50 6.58
CA LEU A 105 -14.02 2.12 7.01
C LEU A 105 -13.30 1.05 6.20
N ALA A 106 -12.85 1.36 4.98
CA ALA A 106 -12.15 0.39 4.14
C ALA A 106 -10.80 -0.02 4.75
N ASN A 107 -10.06 0.94 5.30
CA ASN A 107 -8.93 0.77 6.21
C ASN A 107 -8.87 1.94 7.23
N PRO A 108 -9.48 1.78 8.42
CA PRO A 108 -9.53 2.84 9.43
C PRO A 108 -8.15 3.30 9.89
N SER A 109 -7.21 2.37 10.11
CA SER A 109 -5.87 2.68 10.62
C SER A 109 -5.09 3.58 9.65
N SER A 110 -5.08 3.22 8.36
CA SER A 110 -4.42 4.02 7.34
C SER A 110 -5.10 5.39 7.13
N TYR A 111 -6.43 5.45 7.26
CA TYR A 111 -7.18 6.70 7.15
C TYR A 111 -6.85 7.67 8.29
N GLU A 112 -6.92 7.21 9.54
CA GLU A 112 -6.64 8.02 10.72
C GLU A 112 -5.18 8.51 10.72
N LEU A 113 -4.23 7.66 10.36
CA LEU A 113 -2.83 8.06 10.26
C LEU A 113 -2.63 9.14 9.19
N LEU A 114 -3.29 9.00 8.04
CA LEU A 114 -3.21 9.98 6.97
C LEU A 114 -3.88 11.31 7.36
N LEU A 115 -5.02 11.27 8.05
CA LEU A 115 -5.70 12.44 8.57
C LEU A 115 -4.81 13.18 9.58
N ASN A 116 -4.20 12.45 10.52
CA ASN A 116 -3.26 13.01 11.50
C ASN A 116 -2.06 13.65 10.82
N ARG A 117 -1.48 13.02 9.80
CA ARG A 117 -0.36 13.60 9.06
C ARG A 117 -0.76 14.85 8.29
N LEU A 118 -1.98 14.87 7.73
CA LEU A 118 -2.50 16.05 7.04
C LEU A 118 -2.75 17.23 7.99
N TYR A 119 -3.26 16.98 9.20
CA TYR A 119 -3.34 18.00 10.26
C TYR A 119 -1.97 18.58 10.60
N GLN A 120 -0.94 17.73 10.75
CA GLN A 120 0.44 18.18 11.01
C GLN A 120 0.95 19.06 9.86
N ILE A 121 0.81 18.61 8.61
CA ILE A 121 1.25 19.37 7.44
C ILE A 121 0.57 20.75 7.39
N GLN A 122 -0.73 20.81 7.67
CA GLN A 122 -1.47 22.06 7.68
C GLN A 122 -1.01 23.00 8.81
N SER A 123 -0.75 22.48 10.01
CA SER A 123 -0.22 23.30 11.10
C SER A 123 1.16 23.86 10.77
N TRP A 124 2.04 23.05 10.18
CA TRP A 124 3.37 23.47 9.76
C TRP A 124 3.31 24.56 8.68
N LEU A 125 2.43 24.41 7.70
CA LEU A 125 2.25 25.40 6.64
C LEU A 125 1.76 26.76 7.19
N THR A 126 0.99 26.74 8.27
CA THR A 126 0.47 27.96 8.93
C THR A 126 1.56 28.68 9.71
N ILE A 127 2.43 27.93 10.39
CA ILE A 127 3.59 28.47 11.14
C ILE A 127 4.65 29.04 10.17
N LEU A 128 4.86 28.38 9.03
CA LEU A 128 5.87 28.75 8.04
C LEU A 128 5.41 29.84 7.06
N GLU A 129 4.26 30.49 7.28
CA GLU A 129 3.79 31.58 6.44
C GLU A 129 4.63 32.85 6.71
N PRO A 130 5.44 33.32 5.74
CA PRO A 130 6.34 34.45 5.97
C PRO A 130 5.55 35.77 5.97
N GLU A 131 5.97 36.75 6.77
CA GLU A 131 5.44 38.12 6.76
C GLU A 131 5.69 38.85 5.42
N GLN A 132 6.67 38.40 4.62
CA GLN A 132 7.01 38.97 3.32
C GLN A 132 6.90 37.92 2.20
N THR A 133 6.20 38.29 1.12
CA THR A 133 5.99 37.45 -0.06
C THR A 133 7.34 37.22 -0.77
N PRO A 134 7.86 35.98 -0.83
CA PRO A 134 9.09 35.69 -1.54
C PRO A 134 8.91 35.91 -3.04
N GLN A 135 10.00 36.22 -3.74
CA GLN A 135 10.02 36.31 -5.20
C GLN A 135 9.44 35.03 -5.83
N THR A 136 8.55 35.21 -6.82
CA THR A 136 7.71 34.18 -7.46
C THR A 136 8.51 33.00 -8.04
N ASN A 137 9.80 33.18 -8.34
CA ASN A 137 10.66 32.16 -8.95
C ASN A 137 11.67 31.52 -7.97
N SER A 138 11.54 31.74 -6.66
CA SER A 138 12.44 31.13 -5.67
C SER A 138 12.13 29.64 -5.45
N VAL A 139 13.15 28.84 -5.12
CA VAL A 139 13.00 27.43 -4.72
C VAL A 139 12.02 27.27 -3.55
N TYR A 140 11.97 28.27 -2.67
CA TYR A 140 11.00 28.36 -1.59
C TYR A 140 9.56 28.49 -2.11
N ALA A 141 9.28 29.42 -3.03
CA ALA A 141 7.95 29.62 -3.59
C ALA A 141 7.44 28.37 -4.33
N LEU A 142 8.30 27.74 -5.13
CA LEU A 142 7.99 26.49 -5.84
C LEU A 142 7.68 25.35 -4.86
N SER A 143 8.49 25.18 -3.81
CA SER A 143 8.29 24.13 -2.83
C SER A 143 7.01 24.36 -2.01
N LYS A 144 6.70 25.62 -1.68
CA LYS A 144 5.47 25.98 -0.95
C LYS A 144 4.22 25.66 -1.78
N GLU A 145 4.26 25.92 -3.08
CA GLU A 145 3.17 25.55 -3.98
C GLU A 145 3.06 24.03 -4.16
N GLU A 146 4.18 23.31 -4.19
CA GLU A 146 4.20 21.84 -4.22
C GLU A 146 3.54 21.22 -2.97
N VAL A 147 3.80 21.76 -1.77
CA VAL A 147 3.11 21.34 -0.54
C VAL A 147 1.61 21.63 -0.62
N ARG A 148 1.22 22.84 -1.02
CA ARG A 148 -0.20 23.25 -1.11
C ARG A 148 -0.98 22.41 -2.11
N SER A 149 -0.45 22.25 -3.32
CA SER A 149 -1.06 21.42 -4.36
C SER A 149 -1.21 19.96 -3.91
N SER A 150 -0.23 19.42 -3.18
CA SER A 150 -0.31 18.07 -2.60
C SER A 150 -1.43 17.97 -1.55
N CYS A 151 -1.54 18.93 -0.62
CA CYS A 151 -2.62 18.97 0.37
C CYS A 151 -4.01 19.05 -0.27
N VAL A 152 -4.18 19.93 -1.26
CA VAL A 152 -5.43 20.06 -2.00
C VAL A 152 -5.78 18.76 -2.71
N ALA A 153 -4.81 18.13 -3.38
CA ALA A 153 -4.99 16.85 -4.06
C ALA A 153 -5.37 15.73 -3.08
N ILE A 154 -4.78 15.70 -1.88
CA ILE A 154 -5.15 14.75 -0.83
C ILE A 154 -6.60 14.96 -0.38
N CYS A 155 -7.00 16.18 -0.04
CA CYS A 155 -8.38 16.46 0.39
C CYS A 155 -9.42 16.15 -0.69
N GLN A 156 -9.12 16.51 -1.95
CA GLN A 156 -9.98 16.16 -3.08
C GLN A 156 -10.05 14.64 -3.26
N GLY A 157 -8.92 13.95 -3.13
CA GLY A 157 -8.86 12.48 -3.16
C GLY A 157 -9.75 11.86 -2.11
N LEU A 158 -9.60 12.26 -0.85
CA LEU A 158 -10.34 11.75 0.31
C LEU A 158 -11.84 12.01 0.29
N THR A 159 -12.31 13.00 -0.46
CA THR A 159 -13.75 13.32 -0.59
C THR A 159 -14.39 12.67 -1.82
N LYS A 160 -13.58 12.21 -2.79
CA LYS A 160 -14.08 11.62 -4.03
C LYS A 160 -14.59 10.19 -3.80
N LYS A 161 -15.78 9.93 -4.33
CA LYS A 161 -16.31 8.56 -4.42
C LYS A 161 -15.43 7.72 -5.35
N ASN A 162 -14.81 6.68 -4.81
CA ASN A 162 -13.88 5.85 -5.57
C ASN A 162 -13.85 4.41 -5.04
N ALA A 163 -13.67 3.43 -5.92
CA ALA A 163 -13.48 2.03 -5.58
C ALA A 163 -12.04 1.72 -5.13
N THR A 164 -11.08 2.62 -5.35
CA THR A 164 -9.67 2.43 -4.98
C THR A 164 -9.44 2.25 -3.48
N TRP A 165 -10.35 2.74 -2.63
CA TRP A 165 -10.29 2.54 -1.18
C TRP A 165 -10.42 1.06 -0.80
N MET A 166 -11.34 0.35 -1.45
CA MET A 166 -11.51 -1.09 -1.24
C MET A 166 -10.22 -1.88 -1.58
N PHE A 167 -9.56 -1.52 -2.68
CA PHE A 167 -8.33 -2.17 -3.14
C PHE A 167 -7.07 -1.67 -2.46
N ALA A 168 -7.19 -0.75 -1.49
CA ALA A 168 -6.11 -0.08 -0.80
C ALA A 168 -5.16 0.79 -1.66
N THR A 169 -5.29 0.77 -2.99
CA THR A 169 -4.50 1.59 -3.91
C THR A 169 -4.75 3.09 -3.72
N GLY A 170 -5.95 3.45 -3.24
CA GLY A 170 -6.28 4.83 -2.88
C GLY A 170 -5.38 5.37 -1.78
N TYR A 171 -5.16 4.61 -0.71
CA TYR A 171 -4.29 5.03 0.41
C TYR A 171 -2.84 5.16 -0.05
N GLY A 172 -2.33 4.21 -0.84
CA GLY A 172 -0.97 4.30 -1.38
C GLY A 172 -0.76 5.58 -2.22
N ASN A 173 -1.75 5.96 -3.03
CA ASN A 173 -1.68 7.21 -3.78
C ASN A 173 -1.69 8.45 -2.88
N MET A 174 -2.51 8.46 -1.81
CA MET A 174 -2.52 9.59 -0.87
C MET A 174 -1.21 9.67 -0.08
N TRP A 175 -0.64 8.54 0.34
CA TRP A 175 0.66 8.49 1.03
C TRP A 175 1.80 9.01 0.16
N ARG A 176 1.80 8.72 -1.14
CA ARG A 176 2.78 9.32 -2.07
C ARG A 176 2.69 10.85 -2.12
N LEU A 177 1.47 11.40 -2.08
CA LEU A 177 1.27 12.86 -2.03
C LEU A 177 1.76 13.44 -0.70
N VAL A 178 1.55 12.74 0.41
CA VAL A 178 2.09 13.11 1.72
C VAL A 178 3.62 13.10 1.69
N HIS A 179 4.24 12.03 1.20
CA HIS A 179 5.69 11.92 1.04
C HIS A 179 6.26 13.03 0.16
N ARG A 180 5.56 13.38 -0.93
CA ARG A 180 5.94 14.50 -1.80
C ARG A 180 5.88 15.84 -1.08
N ALA A 181 4.87 16.07 -0.25
CA ALA A 181 4.79 17.25 0.60
C ALA A 181 5.94 17.30 1.62
N ASP A 182 6.22 16.17 2.29
CA ASP A 182 7.32 16.02 3.26
C ASP A 182 8.71 16.27 2.64
N GLU A 183 8.89 15.91 1.37
CA GLU A 183 10.12 16.19 0.61
C GLU A 183 10.24 17.67 0.23
N ALA A 184 9.13 18.31 -0.12
CA ALA A 184 9.10 19.73 -0.45
C ALA A 184 9.35 20.62 0.79
N PHE A 185 8.94 20.18 1.98
CA PHE A 185 9.19 20.89 3.24
C PHE A 185 10.68 21.14 3.53
N ILE A 186 11.58 20.25 3.10
CA ILE A 186 13.03 20.39 3.28
C ILE A 186 13.57 21.75 2.76
N ASN A 187 12.92 22.29 1.72
CA ASN A 187 13.32 23.56 1.11
C ASN A 187 12.75 24.79 1.82
N ILE A 188 11.73 24.61 2.67
CA ILE A 188 10.94 25.67 3.32
C ILE A 188 11.27 25.78 4.80
N GLU A 189 11.60 24.65 5.43
CA GLU A 189 11.83 24.55 6.86
C GLU A 189 13.12 25.22 7.34
N PRO A 190 13.15 25.68 8.61
CA PRO A 190 14.39 26.10 9.27
C PRO A 190 15.46 25.01 9.21
N VAL A 191 16.73 25.41 9.16
CA VAL A 191 17.86 24.48 9.01
C VAL A 191 17.90 23.48 10.17
N GLU A 192 17.53 23.91 11.37
CA GLU A 192 17.48 23.09 12.57
C GLU A 192 16.47 21.95 12.43
N ALA A 193 15.28 22.23 11.88
CA ALA A 193 14.26 21.23 11.61
C ALA A 193 14.73 20.24 10.55
N VAL A 194 15.33 20.72 9.46
CA VAL A 194 15.90 19.86 8.40
C VAL A 194 16.99 18.93 8.93
N ILE A 195 17.85 19.41 9.84
CA ILE A 195 18.90 18.60 10.48
C ILE A 195 18.30 17.54 11.41
N HIS A 196 17.32 17.91 12.23
CA HIS A 196 16.60 16.96 13.09
C HIS A 196 15.99 15.81 12.28
N ASP A 197 15.34 16.18 11.18
CA ASP A 197 14.72 15.25 10.25
C ASP A 197 15.74 14.36 9.52
N ALA A 198 16.90 14.91 9.17
CA ALA A 198 18.01 14.15 8.60
C ALA A 198 18.61 13.13 9.59
N LEU A 199 18.68 13.45 10.89
CA LEU A 199 19.10 12.49 11.93
C LEU A 199 18.13 11.29 11.98
N HIS A 200 16.83 11.56 11.88
CA HIS A 200 15.83 10.49 11.84
C HIS A 200 15.94 9.64 10.57
N ASP A 201 16.17 10.26 9.41
CA ASP A 201 16.36 9.54 8.15
C ASP A 201 17.66 8.70 8.16
N GLU A 202 18.72 9.14 8.83
CA GLU A 202 19.90 8.32 9.07
C GLU A 202 19.57 7.05 9.87
N MET A 203 18.85 7.17 11.00
CA MET A 203 18.47 6.01 11.81
C MET A 203 17.66 4.99 11.00
N ARG A 204 16.80 5.48 10.10
CA ARG A 204 16.01 4.65 9.18
C ARG A 204 16.87 3.98 8.11
N LEU A 205 17.92 4.65 7.62
CA LEU A 205 18.84 4.09 6.63
C LEU A 205 19.79 3.05 7.23
N GLN A 206 20.30 3.26 8.45
CA GLN A 206 21.25 2.36 9.11
C GLN A 206 20.72 0.92 9.21
N ASN A 207 19.45 0.78 9.62
CA ASN A 207 18.80 -0.51 9.80
C ASN A 207 18.14 -1.06 8.53
N SER A 208 18.16 -0.31 7.44
CA SER A 208 17.41 -0.66 6.23
C SER A 208 18.02 -1.83 5.44
N THR A 209 17.17 -2.51 4.68
CA THR A 209 17.55 -3.49 3.65
C THR A 209 17.79 -2.85 2.27
N LEU A 210 17.91 -1.52 2.18
CA LEU A 210 18.21 -0.80 0.94
C LEU A 210 19.59 -1.18 0.39
N LYS A 211 19.65 -1.49 -0.91
CA LYS A 211 20.89 -1.92 -1.59
C LYS A 211 21.98 -0.85 -1.63
N ASN A 212 21.60 0.42 -1.67
CA ASN A 212 22.49 1.58 -1.79
C ASN A 212 22.56 2.39 -0.48
N LYS A 213 22.24 1.79 0.66
CA LYS A 213 22.14 2.51 1.94
C LYS A 213 23.45 3.22 2.34
N GLU A 214 24.61 2.63 2.05
CA GLU A 214 25.91 3.20 2.39
C GLU A 214 26.20 4.47 1.58
N ASP A 215 25.82 4.48 0.30
CA ASP A 215 25.94 5.68 -0.56
C ASP A 215 24.99 6.79 -0.09
N LEU A 216 23.73 6.43 0.23
CA LEU A 216 22.75 7.37 0.75
C LEU A 216 23.17 7.97 2.11
N LEU A 217 23.71 7.15 3.03
CA LEU A 217 24.26 7.62 4.30
C LEU A 217 25.44 8.57 4.10
N LYS A 218 26.34 8.27 3.16
CA LYS A 218 27.47 9.15 2.83
C LYS A 218 26.99 10.49 2.27
N LYS A 219 26.01 10.48 1.36
CA LYS A 219 25.38 11.69 0.81
C LYS A 219 24.72 12.53 1.90
N LEU A 220 23.92 11.89 2.76
CA LEU A 220 23.20 12.53 3.87
C LEU A 220 24.17 13.22 4.84
N ARG A 221 25.21 12.50 5.29
CA ARG A 221 26.23 13.03 6.21
C ARG A 221 26.99 14.21 5.60
N SER A 222 27.32 14.13 4.31
CA SER A 222 27.98 15.23 3.60
C SER A 222 27.09 16.47 3.49
N ALA A 223 25.80 16.28 3.20
CA ALA A 223 24.83 17.36 3.09
C ALA A 223 24.59 18.06 4.43
N VAL A 224 24.39 17.29 5.51
CA VAL A 224 24.21 17.88 6.85
C VAL A 224 25.47 18.61 7.31
N LYS A 225 26.66 18.07 7.08
CA LYS A 225 27.93 18.76 7.37
C LYS A 225 28.06 20.10 6.64
N THR A 226 27.45 20.20 5.46
CA THR A 226 27.43 21.42 4.65
C THR A 226 26.41 22.43 5.19
N LEU A 227 25.29 21.98 5.75
CA LEU A 227 24.30 22.84 6.42
C LEU A 227 24.78 23.34 7.78
N ASP A 228 25.30 22.44 8.60
CA ASP A 228 25.91 22.75 9.89
C ASP A 228 27.05 21.76 10.19
N ARG A 229 28.26 22.31 10.33
CA ARG A 229 29.46 21.53 10.66
C ARG A 229 29.38 20.89 12.04
N ARG A 230 28.64 21.48 12.99
CA ARG A 230 28.48 20.95 14.37
C ARG A 230 27.51 19.77 14.40
N ALA A 231 26.40 19.88 13.68
CA ALA A 231 25.39 18.82 13.57
C ALA A 231 25.95 17.48 13.04
N ALA A 232 26.97 17.52 12.17
CA ALA A 232 27.63 16.32 11.64
C ALA A 232 28.22 15.40 12.74
N THR A 233 28.48 15.93 13.93
CA THR A 233 28.97 15.16 15.09
C THR A 233 27.93 14.15 15.58
N TYR A 234 26.64 14.50 15.52
CA TYR A 234 25.54 13.65 16.00
C TYR A 234 25.15 12.54 15.01
N LEU A 235 25.45 12.71 13.72
CA LEU A 235 25.19 11.68 12.70
C LEU A 235 26.19 10.50 12.76
N SER A 236 27.31 10.68 13.46
CA SER A 236 28.40 9.68 13.48
C SER A 236 28.40 8.81 14.74
N GLN A 237 27.57 9.13 15.73
CA GLN A 237 27.57 8.50 17.04
C GLN A 237 26.39 7.52 17.20
N GLN A 238 26.69 6.24 17.43
CA GLN A 238 25.85 5.42 18.32
C GLN A 238 25.80 6.13 19.70
N PRO A 239 24.69 6.02 20.47
CA PRO A 239 24.44 6.88 21.62
C PRO A 239 25.65 6.94 22.55
N PRO A 240 25.93 8.08 23.22
CA PRO A 240 27.05 8.19 24.12
C PRO A 240 26.94 7.07 25.15
N GLN A 241 27.89 6.14 25.10
CA GLN A 241 28.10 5.24 26.21
C GLN A 241 28.55 6.14 27.35
N GLU A 242 27.71 6.29 28.37
CA GLU A 242 28.14 6.78 29.67
C GLU A 242 29.23 5.84 30.15
N ASP A 243 30.48 6.24 29.97
CA ASP A 243 31.60 5.76 30.77
C ASP A 243 32.35 7.01 31.24
N ASP A 244 32.05 7.38 32.48
CA ASP A 244 32.87 8.27 33.28
C ASP A 244 34.30 7.71 33.41
N ALA A 245 35.26 8.63 33.34
CA ALA A 245 36.61 8.54 33.88
C ALA A 245 37.54 7.40 33.39
N ASP A 246 38.53 7.76 32.56
CA ASP A 246 39.90 7.82 33.09
C ASP A 246 40.83 8.71 32.25
N ILE A 247 41.70 9.41 32.96
CA ILE A 247 42.72 10.32 32.47
C ILE A 247 43.93 9.51 31.97
N SER A 248 44.66 10.09 31.01
CA SER A 248 46.06 9.79 30.64
C SER A 248 46.37 8.53 29.82
N ASN A 249 46.53 8.71 28.50
CA ASN A 249 47.63 8.07 27.78
C ASN A 249 48.03 8.89 26.52
N PRO A 250 49.16 9.62 26.54
CA PRO A 250 49.66 10.36 25.39
C PRO A 250 50.69 9.53 24.63
N ASN A 251 50.31 8.41 24.00
CA ASN A 251 51.16 7.69 23.04
C ASN A 251 50.34 6.65 22.24
N ALA A 252 49.83 7.03 21.07
CA ALA A 252 49.48 6.07 20.02
C ALA A 252 49.73 6.68 18.63
N PRO A 253 50.24 5.91 17.65
CA PRO A 253 50.97 6.47 16.52
C PRO A 253 50.08 6.85 15.34
N LEU A 254 50.54 7.88 14.60
CA LEU A 254 50.12 8.28 13.27
C LEU A 254 50.07 7.09 12.29
N VAL A 255 48.87 6.71 11.86
CA VAL A 255 48.68 5.88 10.67
C VAL A 255 48.10 6.75 9.55
N LYS A 256 48.98 7.08 8.61
CA LYS A 256 48.69 7.57 7.25
C LYS A 256 47.59 6.72 6.62
N ASN A 257 46.59 7.35 6.01
CA ASN A 257 46.01 6.77 4.81
C ASN A 257 45.60 7.82 3.78
N GLU A 258 45.65 7.39 2.54
CA GLU A 258 46.01 8.17 1.36
C GLU A 258 44.89 9.06 0.82
N ARG A 259 45.26 10.28 0.44
CA ARG A 259 44.56 11.06 -0.56
C ARG A 259 44.69 10.33 -1.91
N LYS A 260 43.59 9.78 -2.44
CA LYS A 260 43.44 9.53 -3.88
C LYS A 260 42.19 10.19 -4.42
N THR A 261 42.47 11.17 -5.26
CA THR A 261 41.63 11.86 -6.24
C THR A 261 40.77 10.90 -7.06
N SER A 262 39.47 11.21 -7.19
CA SER A 262 38.65 10.81 -8.34
C SER A 262 37.38 11.68 -8.43
N VAL A 263 37.56 12.98 -8.66
CA VAL A 263 36.47 13.84 -9.16
C VAL A 263 36.50 13.76 -10.68
N ASN A 264 35.80 12.78 -11.27
CA ASN A 264 35.47 12.80 -12.70
C ASN A 264 34.24 11.95 -13.09
N TRP A 265 33.21 11.91 -12.25
CA TRP A 265 31.98 11.13 -12.51
C TRP A 265 30.77 11.98 -12.97
N LEU A 266 30.87 13.31 -13.00
CA LEU A 266 29.73 14.20 -13.25
C LEU A 266 29.15 14.24 -14.68
N TYR A 267 29.64 13.42 -15.63
CA TYR A 267 29.09 13.37 -17.00
C TYR A 267 28.24 12.13 -17.32
N LYS A 268 27.99 11.22 -16.37
CA LYS A 268 27.38 9.91 -16.69
C LYS A 268 25.87 9.76 -16.40
N PHE A 269 25.17 10.80 -15.96
CA PHE A 269 23.74 10.71 -15.62
C PHE A 269 22.84 11.80 -16.23
N ALA A 270 23.25 12.40 -17.34
CA ALA A 270 22.44 13.36 -18.09
C ALA A 270 21.28 12.81 -18.98
N PRO A 271 21.02 11.49 -19.20
CA PRO A 271 19.97 11.10 -20.15
C PRO A 271 18.64 10.62 -19.51
N PHE A 272 18.30 11.00 -18.27
CA PHE A 272 16.98 10.63 -17.69
C PHE A 272 15.90 11.73 -17.76
N PHE A 273 16.22 12.90 -18.33
CA PHE A 273 15.27 13.99 -18.57
C PHE A 273 15.09 14.28 -20.07
N THR A 274 14.56 13.32 -20.85
CA THR A 274 14.02 13.62 -22.19
C THR A 274 12.89 12.66 -22.56
N ILE A 275 11.67 12.92 -22.11
CA ILE A 275 10.44 12.59 -22.84
C ILE A 275 9.41 13.68 -22.53
N ILE A 276 9.44 14.78 -23.29
CA ILE A 276 8.28 15.38 -24.00
C ILE A 276 8.89 16.20 -25.16
N LYS A 277 8.84 15.69 -26.39
CA LYS A 277 8.99 16.50 -27.59
C LYS A 277 8.17 15.87 -28.72
N GLU A 278 7.07 16.53 -29.07
CA GLU A 278 6.42 16.42 -30.39
C GLU A 278 6.04 17.86 -30.80
N HIS A 279 6.90 18.46 -31.62
CA HIS A 279 6.62 19.03 -32.95
C HIS A 279 5.88 20.38 -32.98
N ASN A 280 6.67 21.44 -33.20
CA ASN A 280 6.52 22.37 -34.33
C ASN A 280 7.83 23.17 -34.49
N GLU A 281 8.26 23.35 -35.74
CA GLU A 281 9.44 24.11 -36.18
C GLU A 281 9.01 25.01 -37.36
N PRO A 282 9.79 26.01 -37.83
CA PRO A 282 9.92 27.35 -37.25
C PRO A 282 9.63 28.48 -38.28
N THR A 283 9.66 29.76 -37.86
CA THR A 283 10.01 30.91 -38.73
C THR A 283 10.62 32.04 -37.87
N PRO A 284 11.65 32.77 -38.33
CA PRO A 284 12.62 33.47 -37.49
C PRO A 284 12.34 34.97 -37.38
N GLU A 285 12.73 35.62 -36.28
CA GLU A 285 13.20 37.01 -36.31
C GLU A 285 13.81 37.50 -34.98
N GLN A 286 14.99 38.11 -35.12
CA GLN A 286 15.55 39.25 -34.37
C GLN A 286 16.03 39.08 -32.91
N GLN A 287 17.37 38.94 -32.79
CA GLN A 287 18.17 39.53 -31.71
C GLN A 287 17.95 41.05 -31.65
N PRO A 288 18.09 41.66 -30.47
CA PRO A 288 19.14 42.68 -30.39
C PRO A 288 19.95 42.71 -29.08
N ASN A 289 21.23 43.00 -29.31
CA ASN A 289 22.20 43.71 -28.47
C ASN A 289 22.57 43.21 -27.07
N GLN A 290 23.73 42.55 -27.07
CA GLN A 290 24.77 42.73 -26.07
C GLN A 290 25.03 44.22 -25.82
N ASN A 291 24.88 44.66 -24.59
CA ASN A 291 25.63 45.81 -24.08
C ASN A 291 26.39 45.38 -22.84
N GLU A 292 27.68 45.60 -22.96
CA GLU A 292 28.80 45.32 -22.09
C GLU A 292 28.69 46.17 -20.81
N VAL A 293 28.54 45.53 -19.65
CA VAL A 293 28.76 46.17 -18.34
C VAL A 293 29.84 45.40 -17.61
N LYS A 294 30.97 46.09 -17.44
CA LYS A 294 32.18 45.70 -16.71
C LYS A 294 31.85 45.34 -15.25
N PRO A 295 32.48 44.32 -14.63
CA PRO A 295 32.07 43.86 -13.31
C PRO A 295 32.67 44.76 -12.22
N GLU A 296 31.80 45.42 -11.46
CA GLU A 296 32.18 45.97 -10.15
C GLU A 296 32.16 44.85 -9.11
N ASN A 297 33.31 44.69 -8.47
CA ASN A 297 33.69 43.63 -7.57
C ASN A 297 33.16 43.92 -6.16
N HIS A 298 31.93 43.50 -5.86
CA HIS A 298 31.37 43.50 -4.50
C HIS A 298 30.68 42.15 -4.18
N GLY A 299 31.38 41.32 -3.38
CA GLY A 299 30.75 40.41 -2.41
C GLY A 299 30.05 39.14 -2.92
N ASN A 300 30.77 38.23 -3.59
CA ASN A 300 30.23 36.93 -4.00
C ASN A 300 29.93 35.94 -2.86
N THR A 301 30.32 36.25 -1.61
CA THR A 301 30.17 35.32 -0.46
C THR A 301 28.71 35.01 -0.11
N PHE A 302 27.76 35.91 -0.40
CA PHE A 302 26.35 35.72 -0.07
C PHE A 302 25.61 34.84 -1.10
N SER A 303 25.96 34.94 -2.38
CA SER A 303 25.35 34.14 -3.46
C SER A 303 25.85 32.70 -3.46
N ASP A 304 27.13 32.49 -3.14
CA ASP A 304 27.74 31.16 -3.08
C ASP A 304 27.23 30.34 -1.87
N ASP A 305 27.03 30.97 -0.70
CA ASP A 305 26.48 30.30 0.49
C ASP A 305 25.01 29.87 0.30
N ILE A 306 24.19 30.69 -0.37
CA ILE A 306 22.80 30.36 -0.73
C ILE A 306 22.77 29.16 -1.70
N ASN A 307 23.70 29.09 -2.65
CA ASN A 307 23.80 27.97 -3.59
C ASN A 307 24.20 26.67 -2.87
N ILE A 308 25.19 26.73 -1.97
CA ILE A 308 25.69 25.57 -1.22
C ILE A 308 24.63 25.01 -0.26
N LYS A 309 23.91 25.86 0.48
CA LYS A 309 22.81 25.40 1.38
C LYS A 309 21.64 24.82 0.60
N THR A 310 21.31 25.40 -0.55
CA THR A 310 20.26 24.88 -1.44
C THR A 310 20.66 23.52 -2.03
N GLN A 311 21.93 23.36 -2.42
CA GLN A 311 22.47 22.09 -2.88
C GLN A 311 22.41 21.02 -1.77
N ALA A 312 22.78 21.37 -0.54
CA ALA A 312 22.71 20.45 0.59
C ALA A 312 21.26 20.00 0.89
N ARG A 313 20.29 20.94 0.91
CA ARG A 313 18.86 20.61 1.03
C ARG A 313 18.37 19.71 -0.09
N THR A 314 18.83 19.94 -1.32
CA THR A 314 18.49 19.09 -2.48
C THR A 314 18.99 17.66 -2.30
N ILE A 315 20.20 17.47 -1.77
CA ILE A 315 20.75 16.14 -1.48
C ILE A 315 19.94 15.44 -0.37
N ILE A 316 19.56 16.17 0.70
CA ILE A 316 18.70 15.62 1.76
C ILE A 316 17.34 15.20 1.19
N ARG A 317 16.76 16.01 0.29
CA ARG A 317 15.52 15.69 -0.42
C ARG A 317 15.66 14.43 -1.28
N GLU A 318 16.77 14.25 -1.99
CA GLU A 318 17.05 13.02 -2.77
C GLU A 318 17.11 11.78 -1.87
N VAL A 319 17.77 11.90 -0.70
CA VAL A 319 17.86 10.80 0.27
C VAL A 319 16.48 10.44 0.83
N ARG A 320 15.68 11.45 1.24
CA ARG A 320 14.31 11.24 1.71
C ARG A 320 13.42 10.62 0.65
N PHE A 321 13.52 11.10 -0.59
CA PHE A 321 12.80 10.52 -1.73
C PHE A 321 13.14 9.05 -1.94
N ALA A 322 14.43 8.67 -1.92
CA ALA A 322 14.83 7.28 -2.08
C ALA A 322 14.25 6.37 -0.97
N LEU A 323 14.17 6.88 0.26
CA LEU A 323 13.59 6.17 1.40
C LEU A 323 12.06 6.04 1.29
N HIS A 324 11.36 7.11 0.87
CA HIS A 324 9.93 7.08 0.61
C HIS A 324 9.58 6.16 -0.55
N GLN A 325 10.29 6.24 -1.67
CA GLN A 325 10.10 5.37 -2.82
C GLN A 325 10.26 3.90 -2.45
N PHE A 326 11.31 3.56 -1.68
CA PHE A 326 11.51 2.20 -1.20
C PHE A 326 10.32 1.68 -0.38
N ARG A 327 9.79 2.51 0.53
CA ARG A 327 8.62 2.15 1.36
C ARG A 327 7.36 2.02 0.52
N ASP A 328 7.11 2.97 -0.37
CA ASP A 328 5.93 2.98 -1.24
C ASP A 328 5.89 1.76 -2.17
N ASP A 329 7.04 1.35 -2.71
CA ASP A 329 7.17 0.14 -3.51
C ASP A 329 6.83 -1.13 -2.71
N ARG A 330 7.23 -1.20 -1.44
CA ARG A 330 6.93 -2.35 -0.56
C ARG A 330 5.46 -2.39 -0.17
N TRP A 331 4.87 -1.24 0.14
CA TRP A 331 3.43 -1.14 0.37
C TRP A 331 2.63 -1.53 -0.87
N GLU A 332 3.02 -1.07 -2.05
CA GLU A 332 2.35 -1.45 -3.30
C GLU A 332 2.41 -2.96 -3.54
N LYS A 333 3.58 -3.58 -3.33
CA LYS A 333 3.73 -5.03 -3.47
C LYS A 333 2.83 -5.79 -2.49
N LEU A 334 2.72 -5.34 -1.23
CA LEU A 334 1.82 -5.94 -0.25
C LEU A 334 0.34 -5.84 -0.68
N VAL A 335 -0.08 -4.67 -1.16
CA VAL A 335 -1.43 -4.45 -1.69
C VAL A 335 -1.70 -5.32 -2.93
N ARG A 336 -0.71 -5.49 -3.80
CA ARG A 336 -0.79 -6.35 -4.99
C ARG A 336 -0.97 -7.81 -4.60
N VAL A 337 -0.22 -8.31 -3.62
CA VAL A 337 -0.37 -9.67 -3.08
C VAL A 337 -1.79 -9.90 -2.56
N ARG A 338 -2.33 -8.95 -1.78
CA ARG A 338 -3.71 -9.00 -1.30
C ARG A 338 -4.72 -9.09 -2.45
N ASN A 339 -4.64 -8.18 -3.42
CA ASN A 339 -5.60 -8.12 -4.51
C ASN A 339 -5.49 -9.35 -5.43
N HIS A 340 -4.27 -9.88 -5.63
CA HIS A 340 -4.05 -11.13 -6.35
C HIS A 340 -4.73 -12.31 -5.63
N LEU A 341 -4.58 -12.42 -4.31
CA LEU A 341 -5.22 -13.49 -3.53
C LEU A 341 -6.75 -13.43 -3.62
N VAL A 342 -7.36 -12.24 -3.54
CA VAL A 342 -8.82 -12.07 -3.74
C VAL A 342 -9.24 -12.60 -5.10
N ARG A 343 -8.53 -12.22 -6.17
CA ARG A 343 -8.82 -12.65 -7.54
C ARG A 343 -8.72 -14.17 -7.70
N MET A 344 -7.66 -14.79 -7.17
CA MET A 344 -7.49 -16.25 -7.22
C MET A 344 -8.58 -16.99 -6.44
N THR A 345 -9.01 -16.42 -5.31
CA THR A 345 -10.10 -16.98 -4.50
C THR A 345 -11.43 -16.94 -5.26
N ILE A 346 -11.75 -15.82 -5.95
CA ILE A 346 -12.94 -15.72 -6.81
C ILE A 346 -12.88 -16.76 -7.93
N LEU A 347 -11.77 -16.85 -8.66
CA LEU A 347 -11.62 -17.79 -9.78
C LEU A 347 -11.76 -19.25 -9.33
N THR A 348 -11.17 -19.59 -8.18
CA THR A 348 -11.29 -20.91 -7.57
C THR A 348 -12.72 -21.20 -7.17
N GLY A 349 -13.44 -20.21 -6.61
CA GLY A 349 -14.85 -20.33 -6.26
C GLY A 349 -15.72 -20.59 -7.49
N ILE A 350 -15.50 -19.85 -8.58
CA ILE A 350 -16.22 -20.06 -9.86
C ILE A 350 -15.96 -21.47 -10.40
N THR A 351 -14.73 -21.95 -10.29
CA THR A 351 -14.37 -23.31 -10.71
C THR A 351 -15.10 -24.36 -9.87
N LEU A 352 -15.13 -24.20 -8.55
CA LEU A 352 -15.92 -25.06 -7.65
C LEU A 352 -17.40 -25.04 -8.03
N PHE A 353 -17.97 -23.85 -8.26
CA PHE A 353 -19.36 -23.71 -8.68
C PHE A 353 -19.63 -24.47 -9.98
N ALA A 354 -18.82 -24.28 -11.02
CA ALA A 354 -18.97 -24.98 -12.29
C ALA A 354 -18.90 -26.50 -12.15
N LEU A 355 -18.00 -27.01 -11.29
CA LEU A 355 -17.89 -28.45 -11.00
C LEU A 355 -19.15 -29.00 -10.30
N VAL A 356 -19.72 -28.25 -9.36
CA VAL A 356 -20.96 -28.64 -8.67
C VAL A 356 -22.14 -28.62 -9.62
N GLU A 357 -22.27 -27.59 -10.45
CA GLU A 357 -23.33 -27.51 -11.47
C GLU A 357 -23.24 -28.65 -12.48
N PHE A 358 -22.02 -28.98 -12.93
CA PHE A 358 -21.79 -30.13 -13.79
C PHE A 358 -22.21 -31.45 -13.11
N ALA A 359 -21.88 -31.63 -11.82
CA ALA A 359 -22.27 -32.83 -11.07
C ALA A 359 -23.80 -32.99 -10.93
N ILE A 360 -24.53 -31.88 -10.74
CA ILE A 360 -25.99 -31.85 -10.67
C ILE A 360 -26.60 -32.20 -12.03
N ILE A 361 -26.09 -31.61 -13.11
CA ILE A 361 -26.58 -31.86 -14.47
C ILE A 361 -26.30 -33.31 -14.91
N ALA A 362 -25.14 -33.85 -14.52
CA ALA A 362 -24.72 -35.23 -14.79
C ALA A 362 -25.47 -36.30 -13.96
N ASP A 363 -26.50 -35.92 -13.20
CA ASP A 363 -27.35 -36.82 -12.42
C ASP A 363 -26.60 -37.64 -11.36
N THR A 364 -25.66 -36.97 -10.69
CA THR A 364 -24.91 -37.60 -9.60
C THR A 364 -25.86 -38.02 -8.48
N LYS A 365 -25.67 -39.23 -7.95
CA LYS A 365 -26.48 -39.76 -6.83
C LYS A 365 -26.49 -38.76 -5.67
N VAL A 366 -27.68 -38.54 -5.09
CA VAL A 366 -27.88 -37.61 -3.96
C VAL A 366 -26.93 -37.90 -2.80
N GLU A 367 -26.68 -39.19 -2.49
CA GLU A 367 -25.77 -39.59 -1.41
C GLU A 367 -24.31 -39.17 -1.67
N THR A 368 -23.88 -39.18 -2.94
CA THR A 368 -22.55 -38.71 -3.33
C THR A 368 -22.41 -37.20 -3.12
N LEU A 369 -23.43 -36.42 -3.48
CA LEU A 369 -23.43 -34.96 -3.25
C LEU A 369 -23.48 -34.62 -1.76
N LYS A 370 -24.25 -35.35 -0.95
CA LYS A 370 -24.27 -35.21 0.51
C LYS A 370 -22.89 -35.47 1.11
N ALA A 371 -22.25 -36.57 0.76
CA ALA A 371 -20.91 -36.92 1.26
C ALA A 371 -19.86 -35.90 0.86
N ALA A 372 -19.83 -35.47 -0.41
CA ALA A 372 -18.89 -34.44 -0.89
C ALA A 372 -19.09 -33.10 -0.15
N THR A 373 -20.36 -32.69 0.04
CA THR A 373 -20.70 -31.48 0.80
C THR A 373 -20.25 -31.57 2.25
N PHE A 374 -20.46 -32.73 2.89
CA PHE A 374 -20.02 -32.97 4.26
C PHE A 374 -18.49 -32.85 4.39
N TYR A 375 -17.72 -33.52 3.51
CA TYR A 375 -16.25 -33.42 3.51
C TYR A 375 -15.77 -31.99 3.29
N TYR A 376 -16.38 -31.28 2.35
CA TYR A 376 -16.07 -29.88 2.09
C TYR A 376 -16.29 -29.01 3.33
N LEU A 377 -17.48 -29.08 3.95
CA LEU A 377 -17.84 -28.23 5.08
C LEU A 377 -17.00 -28.50 6.32
N THR A 378 -16.80 -29.78 6.68
CA THR A 378 -15.95 -30.16 7.82
C THR A 378 -14.55 -29.56 7.68
N ARG A 379 -13.97 -29.62 6.47
CA ARG A 379 -12.61 -29.15 6.22
C ARG A 379 -12.53 -27.64 6.02
N ALA A 380 -13.55 -27.03 5.44
CA ALA A 380 -13.68 -25.58 5.36
C ALA A 380 -13.66 -24.94 6.76
N ILE A 381 -14.37 -25.54 7.72
CA ILE A 381 -14.39 -25.10 9.12
C ILE A 381 -13.01 -25.24 9.76
N VAL A 382 -12.37 -26.42 9.65
CA VAL A 382 -11.01 -26.65 10.20
C VAL A 382 -10.00 -25.67 9.62
N GLY A 383 -10.03 -25.43 8.31
CA GLY A 383 -9.14 -24.48 7.64
C GLY A 383 -9.33 -23.05 8.13
N ARG A 384 -10.59 -22.63 8.38
CA ARG A 384 -10.89 -21.32 8.96
C ARG A 384 -10.30 -21.16 10.36
N PHE A 385 -10.52 -22.15 11.23
CA PHE A 385 -10.04 -22.11 12.61
C PHE A 385 -8.50 -22.15 12.69
N SER A 386 -7.85 -22.99 11.89
CA SER A 386 -6.38 -22.99 11.79
C SER A 386 -5.86 -21.61 11.44
N ARG A 387 -6.50 -20.93 10.48
CA ARG A 387 -6.06 -19.59 10.08
C ARG A 387 -6.33 -18.51 11.13
N LEU A 388 -7.45 -18.60 11.86
CA LEU A 388 -7.72 -17.72 13.00
C LEU A 388 -6.67 -17.90 14.10
N TYR A 389 -6.28 -19.14 14.37
CA TYR A 389 -5.24 -19.45 15.37
C TYR A 389 -3.88 -18.88 14.97
N ASP A 390 -3.47 -19.06 13.71
CA ASP A 390 -2.22 -18.48 13.20
C ASP A 390 -2.23 -16.95 13.26
N GLN A 391 -3.37 -16.33 12.90
CA GLN A 391 -3.52 -14.89 12.94
C GLN A 391 -3.48 -14.33 14.37
N ALA A 392 -3.99 -15.06 15.36
CA ALA A 392 -3.93 -14.66 16.76
C ALA A 392 -2.50 -14.63 17.32
N LYS A 393 -1.55 -15.33 16.69
CA LYS A 393 -0.12 -15.36 17.08
C LYS A 393 0.77 -14.41 16.28
N ALA A 394 0.27 -13.82 15.20
CA ALA A 394 1.08 -13.02 14.31
C ALA A 394 1.36 -11.62 14.90
N ASP A 395 2.56 -11.08 14.64
CA ASP A 395 2.93 -9.71 15.00
C ASP A 395 2.04 -8.71 14.23
N THR A 396 1.27 -7.89 14.95
CA THR A 396 0.36 -6.87 14.40
C THR A 396 0.98 -5.48 14.35
N SER A 397 2.30 -5.35 14.54
CA SER A 397 3.00 -4.05 14.56
C SER A 397 2.97 -3.30 13.23
N ILE A 398 2.72 -3.99 12.11
CA ILE A 398 2.57 -3.39 10.78
C ILE A 398 1.16 -3.64 10.27
N ASP A 399 0.48 -2.59 9.80
CA ASP A 399 -0.84 -2.72 9.15
C ASP A 399 -0.70 -3.56 7.87
N ASP A 400 -1.51 -4.60 7.76
CA ASP A 400 -1.47 -5.57 6.66
C ASP A 400 -2.42 -5.24 5.52
N PHE A 401 -3.04 -4.05 5.52
CA PHE A 401 -4.08 -3.68 4.56
C PHE A 401 -5.20 -4.74 4.46
N ARG A 402 -5.51 -5.41 5.57
CA ARG A 402 -6.49 -6.51 5.67
C ARG A 402 -6.12 -7.78 4.89
N LEU A 403 -4.86 -7.98 4.52
CA LEU A 403 -4.39 -9.23 3.91
C LEU A 403 -4.72 -10.46 4.76
N ALA A 404 -4.60 -10.35 6.08
CA ALA A 404 -4.97 -11.42 7.00
C ALA A 404 -6.47 -11.80 6.90
N ALA A 405 -7.36 -10.80 6.80
CA ALA A 405 -8.79 -11.02 6.60
C ALA A 405 -9.11 -11.70 5.25
N VAL A 406 -8.39 -11.33 4.17
CA VAL A 406 -8.52 -12.01 2.88
C VAL A 406 -8.10 -13.48 2.98
N ARG A 407 -6.99 -13.76 3.65
CA ARG A 407 -6.53 -15.15 3.88
C ARG A 407 -7.54 -15.96 4.70
N LEU A 408 -8.16 -15.33 5.69
CA LEU A 408 -9.22 -15.96 6.48
C LEU A 408 -10.45 -16.32 5.63
N LEU A 409 -10.82 -15.49 4.65
CA LEU A 409 -11.90 -15.79 3.71
C LEU A 409 -11.53 -16.87 2.70
N ALA A 410 -10.27 -16.94 2.29
CA ALA A 410 -9.81 -17.88 1.28
C ALA A 410 -9.53 -19.29 1.82
N ALA A 411 -9.11 -19.40 3.09
CA ALA A 411 -8.75 -20.68 3.72
C ALA A 411 -9.86 -21.76 3.67
N PRO A 412 -11.15 -21.45 3.95
CA PRO A 412 -12.22 -22.43 3.87
C PRO A 412 -12.36 -23.06 2.47
N LEU A 413 -12.26 -22.23 1.43
CA LEU A 413 -12.42 -22.66 0.04
C LEU A 413 -11.33 -23.65 -0.37
N TYR A 414 -10.06 -23.28 -0.14
CA TYR A 414 -8.95 -24.15 -0.51
C TYR A 414 -8.92 -25.44 0.33
N SER A 415 -9.19 -25.35 1.64
CA SER A 415 -9.25 -26.51 2.54
C SER A 415 -10.35 -27.50 2.14
N GLY A 416 -11.55 -26.99 1.85
CA GLY A 416 -12.68 -27.82 1.41
C GLY A 416 -12.41 -28.51 0.07
N LEU A 417 -11.80 -27.81 -0.90
CA LEU A 417 -11.43 -28.39 -2.19
C LEU A 417 -10.36 -29.46 -2.07
N ALA A 418 -9.32 -29.21 -1.27
CA ALA A 418 -8.26 -30.18 -1.03
C ALA A 418 -8.80 -31.46 -0.37
N ALA A 419 -9.79 -31.33 0.51
CA ALA A 419 -10.46 -32.47 1.13
C ALA A 419 -11.16 -33.38 0.10
N ILE A 420 -11.98 -32.79 -0.79
CA ILE A 420 -12.66 -33.56 -1.84
C ILE A 420 -11.62 -34.22 -2.76
N GLY A 421 -10.63 -33.44 -3.24
CA GLY A 421 -9.57 -33.95 -4.12
C GLY A 421 -8.77 -35.09 -3.48
N GLY A 422 -8.42 -34.95 -2.20
CA GLY A 422 -7.70 -35.96 -1.43
C GLY A 422 -8.46 -37.28 -1.31
N VAL A 423 -9.75 -37.24 -0.98
CA VAL A 423 -10.60 -38.44 -0.92
C VAL A 423 -10.65 -39.14 -2.28
N VAL A 424 -10.82 -38.38 -3.38
CA VAL A 424 -10.86 -38.93 -4.74
C VAL A 424 -9.54 -39.61 -5.11
N ILE A 425 -8.41 -38.94 -4.84
CA ILE A 425 -7.07 -39.47 -5.15
C ILE A 425 -6.81 -40.75 -4.36
N VAL A 426 -7.01 -40.73 -3.03
CA VAL A 426 -6.71 -41.91 -2.20
C VAL A 426 -7.63 -43.08 -2.55
N GLN A 427 -8.93 -42.84 -2.73
CA GLN A 427 -9.85 -43.94 -3.03
C GLN A 427 -9.62 -44.56 -4.41
N ARG A 428 -9.35 -43.76 -5.44
CA ARG A 428 -9.14 -44.28 -6.80
C ARG A 428 -7.73 -44.80 -7.06
N ALA A 429 -6.70 -44.11 -6.55
CA ALA A 429 -5.32 -44.43 -6.86
C ALA A 429 -4.66 -45.38 -5.85
N ILE A 430 -5.08 -45.36 -4.57
CA ILE A 430 -4.43 -46.13 -3.50
C ILE A 430 -5.31 -47.30 -3.07
N LEU A 431 -6.56 -47.02 -2.69
CA LEU A 431 -7.45 -48.03 -2.13
C LEU A 431 -8.24 -48.80 -3.21
N THR A 432 -8.19 -48.36 -4.47
CA THR A 432 -8.86 -48.97 -5.64
C THR A 432 -10.36 -49.22 -5.46
N ASN A 433 -11.02 -48.46 -4.57
CA ASN A 433 -12.44 -48.64 -4.28
C ASN A 433 -13.30 -47.92 -5.32
N THR A 434 -14.39 -48.56 -5.75
CA THR A 434 -15.36 -47.97 -6.69
C THR A 434 -16.27 -46.94 -6.01
N ASN A 435 -16.48 -47.02 -4.70
CA ASN A 435 -17.34 -46.12 -3.92
C ASN A 435 -16.52 -45.03 -3.20
N VAL A 436 -16.04 -44.07 -3.98
CA VAL A 436 -15.20 -42.95 -3.52
C VAL A 436 -15.89 -42.08 -2.44
N PHE A 437 -17.22 -41.94 -2.50
CA PHE A 437 -17.98 -41.01 -1.67
C PHE A 437 -18.91 -41.71 -0.67
N ASP A 438 -18.40 -42.72 0.03
CA ASP A 438 -19.07 -43.31 1.19
C ASP A 438 -18.61 -42.64 2.50
N LEU A 439 -19.54 -42.32 3.41
CA LEU A 439 -19.30 -41.65 4.69
C LEU A 439 -18.61 -42.57 5.74
N SER A 440 -17.57 -43.28 5.32
CA SER A 440 -16.73 -44.09 6.18
C SER A 440 -15.77 -43.23 7.00
N LEU A 441 -15.40 -43.72 8.19
CA LEU A 441 -14.40 -43.08 9.05
C LEU A 441 -13.07 -42.87 8.30
N THR A 442 -12.68 -43.83 7.46
CA THR A 442 -11.47 -43.75 6.63
C THR A 442 -11.51 -42.56 5.67
N ASN A 443 -12.64 -42.34 4.98
CA ASN A 443 -12.78 -41.19 4.07
C ASN A 443 -12.81 -39.86 4.81
N ILE A 444 -13.42 -39.82 6.00
CA ILE A 444 -13.39 -38.64 6.86
C ILE A 444 -11.94 -38.34 7.29
N LEU A 445 -11.17 -39.36 7.65
CA LEU A 445 -9.76 -39.25 8.04
C LEU A 445 -8.83 -38.89 6.87
N ILE A 446 -9.16 -39.27 5.64
CA ILE A 446 -8.44 -38.84 4.43
C ILE A 446 -8.77 -37.36 4.13
N ALA A 447 -10.06 -37.00 4.09
CA ALA A 447 -10.53 -35.63 3.87
C ALA A 447 -9.90 -34.66 4.88
N ALA A 448 -10.03 -34.96 6.18
CA ALA A 448 -8.85 -35.26 6.97
C ALA A 448 -7.54 -34.48 6.75
N VAL A 449 -6.54 -35.33 6.55
CA VAL A 449 -5.16 -35.03 6.26
C VAL A 449 -5.04 -34.06 5.09
N PHE A 450 -5.81 -34.26 4.01
CA PHE A 450 -5.65 -33.47 2.79
C PHE A 450 -6.13 -32.02 2.91
N GLY A 451 -7.12 -31.72 3.76
CA GLY A 451 -7.55 -30.34 4.00
C GLY A 451 -6.47 -29.43 4.61
N LEU A 452 -5.37 -29.97 5.14
CA LEU A 452 -4.23 -29.19 5.64
C LEU A 452 -3.23 -28.81 4.53
N THR A 453 -3.29 -29.45 3.37
CA THR A 453 -2.34 -29.27 2.24
C THR A 453 -2.29 -27.85 1.67
N PRO A 454 -3.39 -27.08 1.59
CA PRO A 454 -3.35 -25.70 1.10
C PRO A 454 -2.44 -24.76 1.90
N SER A 455 -2.01 -25.16 3.11
CA SER A 455 -1.00 -24.44 3.89
C SER A 455 0.27 -24.18 3.09
N LEU A 456 0.69 -25.07 2.18
CA LEU A 456 1.92 -24.86 1.40
C LEU A 456 1.82 -23.68 0.43
N PHE A 457 0.69 -23.52 -0.26
CA PHE A 457 0.44 -22.39 -1.15
C PHE A 457 0.27 -21.08 -0.37
N THR A 458 -0.48 -21.11 0.72
CA THR A 458 -0.67 -19.92 1.55
C THR A 458 0.61 -19.51 2.28
N ASN A 459 1.49 -20.46 2.61
CA ASN A 459 2.81 -20.20 3.22
C ASN A 459 3.77 -19.50 2.25
N ALA A 460 3.72 -19.80 0.95
CA ALA A 460 4.53 -19.08 -0.04
C ALA A 460 4.11 -17.60 -0.14
N ILE A 461 2.80 -17.34 -0.22
CA ILE A 461 2.23 -15.98 -0.23
C ILE A 461 2.48 -15.26 1.11
N GLN A 462 2.49 -16.02 2.22
CA GLN A 462 2.82 -15.51 3.54
C GLN A 462 4.27 -15.05 3.61
N LYS A 463 5.20 -15.89 3.13
CA LYS A 463 6.64 -15.61 3.13
C LYS A 463 6.97 -14.33 2.34
N GLU A 464 6.36 -14.15 1.17
CA GLU A 464 6.57 -12.93 0.36
C GLU A 464 6.05 -11.67 1.08
N ALA A 465 4.86 -11.76 1.69
CA ALA A 465 4.31 -10.65 2.47
C ALA A 465 5.17 -10.33 3.70
N ASP A 466 5.65 -11.35 4.42
CA ASP A 466 6.48 -11.17 5.62
C ASP A 466 7.84 -10.57 5.28
N GLN A 467 8.39 -10.89 4.11
CA GLN A 467 9.58 -10.21 3.60
C GLN A 467 9.32 -8.71 3.38
N TYR A 468 8.19 -8.35 2.76
CA TYR A 468 7.84 -6.94 2.58
C TYR A 468 7.60 -6.20 3.90
N LYS A 469 6.97 -6.85 4.88
CA LYS A 469 6.82 -6.29 6.23
C LYS A 469 8.16 -6.12 6.92
N THR A 470 9.06 -7.09 6.79
CA THR A 470 10.41 -7.02 7.37
C THR A 470 11.18 -5.85 6.77
N ASP A 471 11.12 -5.68 5.45
CA ASP A 471 11.71 -4.53 4.74
C ASP A 471 11.11 -3.21 5.23
N LEU A 472 9.78 -3.12 5.41
CA LEU A 472 9.12 -1.93 5.96
C LEU A 472 9.58 -1.66 7.40
N LYS A 473 9.61 -2.68 8.27
CA LYS A 473 10.07 -2.59 9.67
C LYS A 473 11.51 -2.08 9.76
N SER A 474 12.37 -2.53 8.84
CA SER A 474 13.78 -2.13 8.78
C SER A 474 13.99 -0.63 8.53
N THR A 475 12.99 0.04 7.95
CA THR A 475 13.01 1.49 7.64
C THR A 475 12.12 2.34 8.55
N SER A 476 11.52 1.72 9.56
CA SER A 476 10.90 2.42 10.68
C SER A 476 11.99 2.79 11.68
N ALA A 477 11.93 3.99 12.27
CA ALA A 477 12.83 4.32 13.35
C ALA A 477 12.63 3.32 14.51
N PRO A 478 13.70 2.96 15.24
CA PRO A 478 13.57 2.08 16.38
C PRO A 478 12.63 2.72 17.40
N THR A 479 11.41 2.19 17.53
CA THR A 479 10.60 2.43 18.71
C THR A 479 11.43 1.92 19.89
N SER A 480 11.55 2.73 20.95
CA SER A 480 12.32 2.44 22.15
C SER A 480 11.70 1.29 22.99
N ASP A 481 11.45 0.13 22.37
CA ASP A 481 11.02 -1.09 23.07
C ASP A 481 12.22 -1.85 23.65
N LYS A 482 13.45 -1.54 23.22
CA LYS A 482 14.69 -2.10 23.80
C LYS A 482 15.08 -1.48 25.15
N ALA A 483 14.49 -0.36 25.56
CA ALA A 483 14.74 0.22 26.88
C ALA A 483 14.02 -0.54 28.02
N LYS A 484 13.04 -1.40 27.70
CA LYS A 484 12.27 -2.14 28.72
C LYS A 484 12.89 -3.48 29.14
N THR A 485 13.91 -3.96 28.43
CA THR A 485 14.62 -5.22 28.72
C THR A 485 15.91 -5.04 29.51
N LEU A 486 16.20 -3.83 29.99
CA LEU A 486 17.35 -3.52 30.86
C LEU A 486 16.93 -3.11 32.29
N SER A 487 15.64 -3.23 32.62
CA SER A 487 15.10 -2.95 33.96
C SER A 487 14.33 -4.14 34.56
N SER A 488 14.71 -5.38 34.23
CA SER A 488 14.20 -6.59 34.89
C SER A 488 15.33 -7.42 35.47
#